data_AF-A0A9D9Q0B5-F1
#
_entry.id   AF-A0A9D9Q0B5-F1
#
_cell.length_a   1.000
_cell.length_b   1.000
_cell.length_c   1.000
_cell.angle_alpha   90.00
_cell.angle_beta   90.00
_cell.angle_gamma   90.00
#
_symmetry.space_group_name_H-M   'P 1'
#
loop_
_entity.id
_entity.type
_entity.pdbx_description
1 polymer ?
#
loop_
_entity_poly.entity_id
_entity_poly.type
_entity_poly.pdbx_seq_one_letter_code
_entity_poly.pdbx_strand_id
1 'polypeptide(L)'
;ADADREPEYTYISKTVRLLFRRSVDPNVTSRIYEIIKATVEYYGKENVYMKIRATVPTTESVNLEFVRIPKEELELLGNIIKVLGNSGLGIAKAIVD
;
A
#
# COMPACT_ATOMS: atom_id res chain seq x y z
N ALA A 1 -13.36 -29.81 16.74
CA ALA A 1 -13.79 -28.45 16.38
C ALA A 1 -12.62 -27.81 15.63
N ASP A 2 -12.68 -27.82 14.30
CA ASP A 2 -11.66 -27.24 13.41
C ASP A 2 -11.75 -25.71 13.42
N ALA A 3 -11.40 -25.11 14.55
CA ALA A 3 -11.51 -23.67 14.78
C ALA A 3 -10.13 -22.98 14.71
N ASP A 4 -9.27 -23.35 13.76
CA ASP A 4 -7.98 -22.67 13.57
C ASP A 4 -7.34 -22.87 12.19
N ARG A 5 -8.12 -23.26 11.17
CA ARG A 5 -7.58 -23.30 9.81
C ARG A 5 -7.61 -21.87 9.27
N GLU A 6 -6.48 -21.16 9.39
CA GLU A 6 -6.25 -19.92 8.65
C GLU A 6 -6.69 -20.14 7.19
N PRO A 7 -7.45 -19.22 6.58
CA PRO A 7 -7.87 -19.41 5.20
C PRO A 7 -6.62 -19.60 4.34
N GLU A 8 -6.63 -20.60 3.47
CA GLU A 8 -5.53 -20.90 2.55
C GLU A 8 -5.47 -19.80 1.47
N TYR A 9 -4.95 -18.63 1.84
CA TYR A 9 -4.80 -17.53 0.91
C TYR A 9 -3.61 -17.79 -0.01
N THR A 10 -3.86 -17.61 -1.31
CA THR A 10 -2.75 -17.43 -2.26
C THR A 10 -2.26 -16.00 -2.14
N TYR A 11 -1.02 -15.83 -1.69
CA TYR A 11 -0.40 -14.52 -1.55
C TYR A 11 0.38 -14.13 -2.80
N ILE A 12 0.33 -12.84 -3.13
CA ILE A 12 1.13 -12.23 -4.19
C ILE A 12 1.95 -11.06 -3.62
N SER A 13 3.00 -10.70 -4.34
CA SER A 13 3.79 -9.51 -4.07
C SER A 13 3.61 -8.52 -5.21
N LYS A 14 3.51 -7.24 -4.88
CA LYS A 14 3.40 -6.16 -5.84
C LYS A 14 4.28 -5.00 -5.44
N THR A 15 4.89 -4.37 -6.44
CA THR A 15 5.64 -3.13 -6.23
C THR A 15 4.84 -1.99 -6.80
N VAL A 16 4.63 -0.95 -5.99
CA VAL A 16 3.99 0.29 -6.44
C VAL A 16 5.01 1.41 -6.39
N ARG A 17 5.37 1.95 -7.55
CA ARG A 17 6.19 3.15 -7.65
C ARG A 17 5.30 4.38 -7.67
N LEU A 18 5.43 5.21 -6.64
CA LEU A 18 4.78 6.51 -6.55
C LEU A 18 5.74 7.57 -7.11
N LEU A 19 5.31 8.26 -8.16
CA LEU A 19 6.00 9.40 -8.76
C LEU A 19 5.35 10.69 -8.28
N PHE A 20 6.15 11.67 -7.86
CA PHE A 20 5.70 12.93 -7.28
C PHE A 20 5.89 14.10 -8.25
N ARG A 21 4.99 15.09 -8.19
CA ARG A 21 5.06 16.30 -9.04
C ARG A 21 6.18 17.25 -8.65
N ARG A 22 6.72 17.11 -7.43
CA ARG A 22 7.71 17.99 -6.80
C ARG A 22 8.65 17.15 -5.94
N SER A 23 9.69 17.79 -5.41
CA SER A 23 10.60 17.19 -4.45
C SER A 23 9.84 16.48 -3.33
N VAL A 24 10.16 15.21 -3.13
CA VAL A 24 9.51 14.37 -2.13
C VAL A 24 9.92 14.82 -0.73
N ASP A 25 8.93 14.95 0.16
CA ASP A 25 9.18 15.17 1.59
C ASP A 25 9.89 13.93 2.18
N PRO A 26 11.04 14.07 2.85
CA PRO A 26 11.73 12.94 3.50
C PRO A 26 10.84 12.14 4.46
N ASN A 27 9.83 12.78 5.06
CA ASN A 27 8.87 12.16 5.98
C ASN A 27 7.61 11.61 5.29
N VAL A 28 7.55 11.64 3.96
CA VAL A 28 6.37 11.20 3.20
C VAL A 28 6.02 9.73 3.49
N THR A 29 7.02 8.90 3.78
CA THR A 29 6.85 7.47 4.02
C THR A 29 5.96 7.21 5.23
N SER A 30 6.17 7.92 6.34
CA SER A 30 5.32 7.83 7.53
C SER A 30 3.86 8.18 7.20
N ARG A 31 3.64 9.27 6.46
CA ARG A 31 2.29 9.68 6.05
C ARG A 31 1.63 8.67 5.12
N ILE A 32 2.40 8.10 4.18
CA ILE A 32 1.93 7.01 3.31
C ILE A 32 1.47 5.82 4.16
N TYR A 33 2.28 5.41 5.15
CA TYR A 33 1.92 4.30 6.04
C TYR A 33 0.63 4.56 6.82
N GLU A 34 0.46 5.76 7.36
CA GLU A 34 -0.77 6.16 8.06
C GLU A 34 -2.00 6.08 7.15
N ILE A 35 -1.89 6.60 5.92
CA ILE A 35 -2.98 6.56 4.94
C ILE A 35 -3.32 5.11 4.56
N ILE A 36 -2.31 4.26 4.34
CA ILE A 36 -2.56 2.86 4.01
C ILE A 36 -3.25 2.15 5.17
N LYS A 37 -2.76 2.34 6.40
CA LYS A 37 -3.37 1.76 7.59
C LYS A 37 -4.83 2.19 7.76
N ALA A 38 -5.10 3.50 7.68
CA ALA A 38 -6.46 4.03 7.77
C ALA A 38 -7.37 3.50 6.65
N THR A 39 -6.82 3.27 5.46
CA THR A 39 -7.57 2.68 4.34
C THR A 39 -7.93 1.22 4.64
N VAL A 40 -6.98 0.42 5.13
CA VAL A 40 -7.22 -0.99 5.50
C VAL A 40 -8.27 -1.10 6.60
N GLU A 41 -8.20 -0.25 7.62
CA GLU A 41 -9.18 -0.15 8.70
C GLU A 41 -10.57 0.25 8.16
N TYR A 42 -10.64 1.26 7.30
CA TYR A 42 -11.90 1.71 6.69
C TYR A 42 -12.64 0.59 5.92
N TYR A 43 -11.91 -0.28 5.20
CA TYR A 43 -12.51 -1.41 4.50
C TYR A 43 -12.77 -2.64 5.39
N GLY A 44 -12.52 -2.55 6.70
CA GLY A 44 -12.70 -3.66 7.64
C GLY A 44 -11.75 -4.83 7.37
N LYS A 45 -10.58 -4.56 6.78
CA LYS A 45 -9.59 -5.57 6.35
C LYS A 45 -8.45 -5.71 7.35
N GLU A 46 -8.70 -5.48 8.63
CA GLU A 46 -7.69 -5.55 9.70
C GLU A 46 -7.05 -6.94 9.84
N ASN A 47 -7.78 -7.99 9.43
CA ASN A 47 -7.28 -9.37 9.38
C ASN A 47 -6.45 -9.68 8.12
N VAL A 48 -6.37 -8.75 7.16
CA VAL A 48 -5.53 -8.91 5.97
C VAL A 48 -4.10 -8.52 6.33
N TYR A 49 -3.24 -9.52 6.49
CA TYR A 49 -1.83 -9.29 6.75
C TYR A 49 -1.12 -8.77 5.49
N MET A 50 -1.03 -7.44 5.36
CA MET A 50 -0.31 -6.77 4.29
C MET A 50 1.00 -6.18 4.84
N LYS A 51 2.14 -6.69 4.41
CA LYS A 51 3.45 -6.16 4.83
C LYS A 51 3.95 -5.17 3.79
N ILE A 52 4.15 -3.92 4.19
CA ILE A 52 4.55 -2.86 3.27
C ILE A 52 5.94 -2.35 3.63
N ARG A 53 6.84 -2.28 2.65
CA ARG A 53 8.15 -1.66 2.80
C ARG A 53 8.25 -0.48 1.84
N ALA A 54 8.45 0.71 2.39
CA ALA A 54 8.79 1.87 1.60
C ALA A 54 10.31 1.94 1.41
N THR A 55 10.77 2.24 0.20
CA THR A 55 12.17 2.61 -0.02
C THR A 55 12.43 4.00 0.56
N VAL A 56 13.71 4.32 0.77
CA VAL A 56 14.12 5.70 1.02
C VAL A 56 13.61 6.58 -0.12
N PRO A 57 12.93 7.70 0.17
CA PRO A 57 12.49 8.63 -0.86
C PRO A 57 13.66 9.14 -1.69
N THR A 58 13.49 9.10 -3.01
CA THR A 58 14.32 9.87 -3.94
C THR A 58 13.71 11.26 -4.11
N THR A 59 14.37 12.14 -4.85
CA THR A 59 13.83 13.47 -5.17
C THR A 59 12.47 13.45 -5.85
N GLU A 60 12.11 12.36 -6.55
CA GLU A 60 10.89 12.31 -7.37
C GLU A 60 10.03 11.08 -7.14
N SER A 61 10.51 10.10 -6.38
CA SER A 61 9.80 8.82 -6.24
C SER A 61 10.00 8.11 -4.92
N VAL A 62 9.01 7.29 -4.58
CA VAL A 62 9.05 6.31 -3.48
C VAL A 62 8.52 4.98 -4.04
N ASN A 63 9.23 3.89 -3.82
CA ASN A 63 8.71 2.56 -4.10
C ASN A 63 8.09 1.97 -2.84
N LEU A 64 6.92 1.36 -2.98
CA LEU A 64 6.23 0.61 -1.95
C LEU A 64 6.19 -0.86 -2.36
N GLU A 65 6.87 -1.71 -1.61
CA GLU A 65 6.80 -3.16 -1.76
C GLU A 65 5.68 -3.69 -0.89
N PHE A 66 4.60 -4.14 -1.52
CA PHE A 66 3.52 -4.85 -0.86
C PHE A 66 3.82 -6.33 -0.89
N VAL A 67 4.26 -6.85 0.25
CA VAL A 67 4.65 -8.24 0.45
C VAL A 67 3.47 -8.97 1.11
N ARG A 68 3.04 -10.07 0.49
CA ARG A 68 1.92 -10.93 0.92
C ARG A 68 0.54 -10.23 0.88
N ILE A 69 0.13 -9.73 -0.27
CA ILE A 69 -1.26 -9.37 -0.50
C ILE A 69 -2.04 -10.65 -0.82
N PRO A 70 -3.15 -10.98 -0.13
CA PRO A 70 -4.04 -12.05 -0.58
C PRO A 70 -4.56 -11.72 -1.98
N LYS A 71 -4.48 -12.67 -2.93
CA LYS A 71 -4.88 -12.44 -4.32
C LYS A 71 -6.33 -11.95 -4.46
N GLU A 72 -7.19 -12.36 -3.54
CA GLU A 72 -8.60 -11.96 -3.45
C GLU A 72 -8.79 -10.50 -3.02
N GLU A 73 -7.78 -9.90 -2.39
CA GLU A 73 -7.78 -8.52 -1.88
C GLU A 73 -7.02 -7.57 -2.83
N LEU A 74 -6.89 -7.91 -4.12
CA LEU A 74 -6.30 -7.02 -5.11
C LEU A 74 -7.07 -5.70 -5.28
N GLU A 75 -8.38 -5.71 -5.01
CA GLU A 75 -9.19 -4.50 -5.00
C GLU A 75 -8.75 -3.53 -3.89
N LEU A 76 -8.34 -4.05 -2.72
CA LEU A 76 -7.82 -3.24 -1.61
C LEU A 76 -6.56 -2.49 -2.03
N LEU A 77 -5.65 -3.13 -2.76
CA LEU A 77 -4.47 -2.46 -3.33
C LEU A 77 -4.88 -1.30 -4.26
N GLY A 78 -5.88 -1.54 -5.13
CA GLY A 78 -6.42 -0.49 -6.00
C GLY A 78 -7.01 0.68 -5.22
N ASN A 79 -7.72 0.41 -4.13
CA ASN A 79 -8.31 1.44 -3.27
C ASN A 79 -7.23 2.22 -2.52
N ILE A 80 -6.20 1.56 -1.99
CA ILE A 80 -5.02 2.19 -1.39
C ILE A 80 -4.37 3.17 -2.37
N ILE A 81 -4.11 2.73 -3.60
CA ILE A 81 -3.48 3.59 -4.62
C ILE A 81 -4.34 4.81 -4.93
N LYS A 82 -5.67 4.64 -5.06
CA LYS A 82 -6.60 5.76 -5.28
C LYS A 82 -6.58 6.76 -4.12
N VAL A 83 -6.63 6.28 -2.87
CA VAL A 83 -6.60 7.14 -1.68
C VAL A 83 -5.27 7.89 -1.59
N LEU A 84 -4.14 7.21 -1.84
CA LEU A 84 -2.83 7.85 -1.90
C LEU A 84 -2.80 8.94 -2.97
N GLY A 85 -3.32 8.70 -4.17
CA GLY A 85 -3.44 9.71 -5.22
C GLY A 85 -4.24 10.96 -4.80
N ASN A 86 -5.22 10.80 -3.92
CA ASN A 86 -6.10 11.88 -3.44
C ASN A 86 -5.66 12.50 -2.10
N SER A 87 -4.61 11.98 -1.47
CA SER A 87 -4.18 12.37 -0.11
C SER A 87 -3.47 13.72 0.01
N GLY A 88 -3.32 14.45 -1.10
CA GLY A 88 -2.60 15.72 -1.12
C GLY A 88 -1.08 15.60 -0.96
N LEU A 89 -0.52 14.39 -1.00
CA LEU A 89 0.93 14.14 -0.93
C LEU A 89 1.70 14.59 -2.18
N GLY A 90 1.01 15.09 -3.22
CA GLY A 90 1.65 15.53 -4.47
C GLY A 90 2.03 14.37 -5.41
N ILE A 91 1.45 13.19 -5.21
CA ILE A 91 1.62 12.04 -6.10
C ILE A 91 1.02 12.36 -7.47
N ALA A 92 1.84 12.28 -8.50
CA ALA A 92 1.48 12.50 -9.89
C ALA A 92 0.94 11.22 -10.55
N LYS A 93 1.59 10.09 -10.25
CA LYS A 93 1.34 8.80 -10.89
C LYS A 93 1.74 7.66 -9.96
N ALA A 94 0.97 6.58 -10.00
CA ALA A 94 1.35 5.30 -9.42
C ALA A 94 1.56 4.29 -10.56
N ILE A 95 2.66 3.54 -10.51
CA ILE A 95 2.97 2.45 -11.44
C ILE A 95 2.98 1.16 -10.63
N VAL A 96 2.26 0.14 -11.09
CA VAL A 96 2.15 -1.16 -10.40
C VAL A 96 2.86 -2.22 -11.24
N ASP A 97 3.86 -2.87 -10.65
CA ASP A 97 4.61 -4.00 -11.21
C ASP A 97 4.22 -5.30 -10.50
#